data_AF-A0A6H9V1H7-F1
#
_entry.id   AF-A0A6H9V1H7-F1
#
_cell.length_a   1.000
_cell.length_b   1.000
_cell.length_c   1.000
_cell.angle_alpha   90.00
_cell.angle_beta   90.00
_cell.angle_gamma   90.00
#
_symmetry.space_group_name_H-M   'P 1'
#
loop_
_entity.id
_entity.type
_entity.pdbx_description
1 polymer ?
#
loop_
_entity_poly.entity_id
_entity_poly.type
_entity_poly.pdbx_seq_one_letter_code
_entity_poly.pdbx_strand_id
1 'polypeptide(L)'
;MTVSTHEVRASRTATPVLVQAAEPVPGLHVYEQPQELRRCSDDATHPWRLGHHSGLPMAAFTTHDEATQAAHEVAGFADWTRTADDLRADPDFDLTGYYDRLMEKTRGLLIAGHA
;
A
#
# COMPACT_ATOMS: atom_id res chain seq x y z
N MET A 1 -8.77 12.85 -9.04
CA MET A 1 -8.15 11.51 -8.90
C MET A 1 -8.12 10.88 -10.28
N THR A 2 -6.94 10.54 -10.77
CA THR A 2 -6.76 9.72 -11.96
C THR A 2 -6.78 8.25 -11.54
N VAL A 3 -7.64 7.46 -12.19
CA VAL A 3 -7.67 6.01 -12.03
C VAL A 3 -6.94 5.41 -13.22
N SER A 4 -5.96 4.55 -12.94
CA SER A 4 -5.10 3.93 -13.95
C SER A 4 -4.99 2.43 -13.67
N THR A 5 -4.77 1.66 -14.73
CA THR A 5 -4.43 0.24 -14.60
C THR A 5 -3.05 0.12 -13.94
N HIS A 6 -2.96 -0.68 -12.89
CA HIS A 6 -1.74 -0.88 -12.11
C HIS A 6 -1.46 -2.37 -11.87
N GLU A 7 -0.19 -2.76 -11.90
CA GLU A 7 0.24 -4.12 -11.55
C GLU A 7 0.42 -4.24 -10.04
N VAL A 8 -0.26 -5.21 -9.42
CA VAL A 8 -0.10 -5.53 -7.99
C VAL A 8 0.34 -6.99 -7.83
N ARG A 9 1.16 -7.25 -6.83
CA ARG A 9 1.80 -8.55 -6.59
C ARG A 9 1.69 -8.91 -5.12
N ALA A 10 1.43 -10.19 -4.83
CA ALA A 10 1.45 -10.68 -3.46
C ALA A 10 2.88 -10.84 -2.88
N SER A 11 3.89 -10.94 -3.74
CA SER A 11 5.32 -10.96 -3.36
C SER A 11 6.18 -10.52 -4.55
N ARG A 12 7.48 -10.25 -4.31
CA ARG A 12 8.44 -9.85 -5.37
C ARG A 12 8.58 -10.88 -6.49
N THR A 13 8.34 -12.16 -6.20
CA THR A 13 8.47 -13.27 -7.15
C THR A 13 7.14 -13.70 -7.76
N ALA A 14 6.02 -13.11 -7.33
CA ALA A 14 4.70 -13.46 -7.84
C ALA A 14 4.43 -12.83 -9.21
N THR A 15 3.65 -13.54 -10.03
CA THR A 15 3.03 -12.98 -11.23
C THR A 15 2.11 -11.82 -10.84
N PRO A 16 2.20 -10.67 -11.52
CA PRO A 16 1.35 -9.52 -11.25
C PRO A 16 -0.10 -9.77 -11.69
N VAL A 17 -1.02 -9.13 -10.98
CA VAL A 17 -2.43 -8.99 -11.37
C VAL A 17 -2.70 -7.52 -11.67
N LEU A 18 -3.52 -7.25 -12.69
CA LEU A 18 -3.90 -5.90 -13.07
C LEU A 18 -5.13 -5.46 -12.27
N VAL A 19 -5.05 -4.28 -11.66
CA VAL A 19 -6.15 -3.64 -10.93
C VAL A 19 -6.37 -2.22 -11.42
N GLN A 20 -7.55 -1.68 -11.14
CA GLN A 20 -7.78 -0.24 -11.24
C GLN A 20 -7.33 0.40 -9.93
N ALA A 21 -6.37 1.33 -10.01
CA ALA A 21 -5.83 2.02 -8.87
C ALA A 21 -5.98 3.53 -9.01
N ALA A 22 -6.35 4.19 -7.92
CA ALA A 22 -6.23 5.63 -7.77
C ALA A 22 -4.86 5.98 -7.19
N GLU A 23 -4.29 7.10 -7.62
CA GLU A 23 -3.03 7.63 -7.09
C GLU A 23 -3.30 8.96 -6.37
N PRO A 24 -3.70 8.95 -5.09
CA PRO A 24 -3.95 10.18 -4.33
C PRO A 24 -2.66 10.95 -3.99
N VAL A 25 -1.53 10.25 -3.91
CA VAL A 25 -0.20 10.78 -3.63
C VAL A 25 0.77 10.12 -4.60
N PRO A 26 1.69 10.86 -5.24
CA PRO A 26 2.65 10.28 -6.17
C PRO A 26 3.39 9.08 -5.59
N GLY A 27 3.33 7.93 -6.27
CA GLY A 27 3.96 6.69 -5.84
C GLY A 27 3.14 5.82 -4.86
N LEU A 28 1.99 6.30 -4.40
CA LEU A 28 1.06 5.56 -3.53
C LEU A 28 -0.25 5.27 -4.26
N HIS A 29 -0.59 3.99 -4.34
CA HIS A 29 -1.74 3.48 -5.07
C HIS A 29 -2.79 2.94 -4.11
N VAL A 30 -4.04 3.33 -4.34
CA VAL A 30 -5.22 2.81 -3.64
C VAL A 30 -6.02 1.95 -4.60
N TYR A 31 -6.29 0.71 -4.23
CA TYR A 31 -7.01 -0.25 -5.06
C TYR A 31 -7.78 -1.27 -4.22
N GLU A 32 -8.76 -1.92 -4.83
CA GLU A 32 -9.45 -3.05 -4.20
C GLU A 32 -8.62 -4.33 -4.37
N GLN A 33 -8.49 -5.12 -3.30
CA GLN A 33 -7.77 -6.39 -3.28
C GLN A 33 -8.37 -7.32 -4.35
N PRO A 34 -7.59 -7.67 -5.40
CA PRO A 34 -8.07 -8.52 -6.46
C PRO A 34 -8.38 -9.91 -5.91
N GLN A 35 -9.43 -10.53 -6.43
CA GLN A 35 -9.94 -11.81 -5.93
C GLN A 35 -8.85 -12.90 -5.99
N GLU A 36 -8.01 -12.86 -7.01
CA GLU A 36 -6.90 -13.77 -7.28
C GLU A 36 -5.82 -13.74 -6.19
N LEU A 37 -5.71 -12.63 -5.45
CA LEU A 37 -4.71 -12.45 -4.39
C LEU A 37 -5.32 -12.51 -2.98
N ARG A 38 -6.61 -12.78 -2.82
CA ARG A 38 -7.24 -12.92 -1.50
C ARG A 38 -6.75 -14.21 -0.85
N ARG A 39 -6.14 -14.10 0.33
CA ARG A 39 -5.56 -15.23 1.08
C ARG A 39 -6.28 -15.52 2.40
N CYS A 40 -6.94 -14.53 2.99
CA CYS A 40 -7.57 -14.67 4.30
C CYS A 40 -8.98 -14.08 4.31
N SER A 41 -9.81 -14.54 5.26
CA SER A 41 -11.14 -13.97 5.49
C SER A 41 -11.10 -12.48 5.82
N ASP A 42 -9.99 -11.97 6.36
CA ASP A 42 -9.80 -10.55 6.64
C ASP A 42 -9.75 -9.69 5.36
N ASP A 43 -9.41 -10.28 4.20
CA ASP A 43 -9.45 -9.59 2.90
C ASP A 43 -10.90 -9.28 2.47
N ALA A 44 -11.89 -10.01 2.99
CA ALA A 44 -13.30 -9.71 2.74
C ALA A 44 -13.81 -8.55 3.63
N THR A 45 -13.25 -8.40 4.84
CA THR A 45 -13.60 -7.33 5.77
C THR A 45 -12.83 -6.03 5.48
N HIS A 46 -11.63 -6.16 4.92
CA HIS A 46 -10.77 -5.05 4.52
C HIS A 46 -10.41 -5.25 3.06
N PRO A 47 -11.27 -4.86 2.10
CA PRO A 47 -11.00 -5.08 0.69
C PRO A 47 -10.07 -4.01 0.11
N TRP A 48 -9.93 -2.83 0.72
CA TRP A 48 -9.14 -1.74 0.15
C TRP A 48 -7.68 -1.83 0.55
N ARG A 49 -6.77 -1.56 -0.37
CA ARG A 49 -5.33 -1.62 -0.16
C ARG A 49 -4.71 -0.26 -0.41
N LEU A 50 -3.76 0.09 0.44
CA LEU A 50 -2.71 1.05 0.12
C LEU A 50 -1.48 0.26 -0.28
N GLY A 51 -0.94 0.53 -1.46
CA GLY A 51 0.26 -0.11 -1.98
C GLY A 51 1.22 0.90 -2.57
N HIS A 52 2.48 0.49 -2.65
CA HIS A 52 3.54 1.23 -3.31
C HIS A 52 3.49 1.01 -4.83
N HIS A 53 3.92 1.99 -5.63
CA HIS A 53 3.96 1.89 -7.10
C HIS A 53 4.80 0.72 -7.65
N SER A 54 5.62 0.08 -6.80
CA SER A 54 6.29 -1.18 -7.14
C SER A 54 5.35 -2.40 -7.16
N GLY A 55 4.05 -2.20 -6.94
CA GLY A 55 3.03 -3.25 -6.88
C GLY A 55 2.98 -4.01 -5.55
N LEU A 56 3.65 -3.54 -4.51
CA LEU A 56 3.66 -4.20 -3.19
C LEU A 56 2.61 -3.56 -2.27
N PRO A 57 1.69 -4.35 -1.68
CA PRO A 57 0.74 -3.86 -0.70
C PRO A 57 1.45 -3.48 0.61
N MET A 58 0.98 -2.41 1.25
CA MET A 58 1.51 -1.89 2.51
C MET A 58 0.48 -2.03 3.65
N ALA A 59 -0.80 -1.76 3.37
CA ALA A 59 -1.86 -1.80 4.37
C ALA A 59 -3.22 -2.12 3.76
N ALA A 60 -4.14 -2.62 4.60
CA ALA A 60 -5.51 -2.96 4.26
C ALA A 60 -6.53 -2.11 5.04
N PHE A 61 -7.63 -1.72 4.39
CA PHE A 61 -8.67 -0.85 4.93
C PHE A 61 -10.06 -1.36 4.58
N THR A 62 -11.06 -0.99 5.38
CA THR A 62 -12.47 -1.36 5.13
C THR A 62 -13.06 -0.54 3.99
N THR A 63 -12.62 0.70 3.80
CA THR A 63 -13.16 1.61 2.79
C THR A 63 -12.08 2.27 1.92
N HIS A 64 -12.47 2.69 0.71
CA HIS A 64 -11.61 3.45 -0.21
C HIS A 64 -11.13 4.76 0.41
N ASP A 65 -12.03 5.45 1.13
CA ASP A 65 -11.74 6.76 1.71
C ASP A 65 -10.73 6.64 2.87
N GLU A 66 -10.80 5.58 3.68
CA GLU A 66 -9.79 5.30 4.70
C GLU A 66 -8.42 5.03 4.07
N ALA A 67 -8.35 4.25 2.98
CA ALA A 67 -7.10 3.99 2.26
C ALA A 67 -6.52 5.26 1.62
N THR A 68 -7.40 6.12 1.09
CA THR A 68 -7.03 7.42 0.51
C THR A 68 -6.49 8.37 1.59
N GLN A 69 -7.19 8.46 2.72
CA GLN A 69 -6.77 9.29 3.85
C GLN A 69 -5.42 8.82 4.39
N ALA A 70 -5.23 7.50 4.52
CA ALA A 70 -3.95 6.91 4.94
C ALA A 70 -2.80 7.31 4.00
N ALA A 71 -3.03 7.32 2.68
CA ALA A 71 -2.02 7.76 1.71
C ALA A 71 -1.58 9.21 1.97
N HIS A 72 -2.52 10.12 2.24
CA HIS A 72 -2.20 11.50 2.57
C HIS A 72 -1.47 11.66 3.91
N GLU A 73 -1.79 10.82 4.90
CA GLU A 73 -1.15 10.86 6.22
C GLU A 73 0.31 10.41 6.20
N VAL A 74 0.65 9.46 5.31
CA VAL A 74 2.04 8.98 5.14
C VAL A 74 2.81 9.71 4.04
N ALA A 75 2.15 10.60 3.27
CA ALA A 75 2.77 11.32 2.16
C ALA A 75 4.07 12.06 2.54
N GLY A 76 4.14 12.60 3.76
CA GLY A 76 5.30 13.37 4.23
C GLY A 76 6.46 12.54 4.81
N PHE A 77 6.35 11.21 4.85
CA PHE A 77 7.36 10.35 5.46
C PHE A 77 8.53 10.02 4.53
N ALA A 78 8.26 9.95 3.23
CA ALA A 78 9.24 9.62 2.22
C ALA A 78 8.83 10.15 0.86
N ASP A 79 9.80 10.22 -0.04
CA ASP A 79 9.49 10.30 -1.46
C ASP A 79 9.08 8.92 -1.97
N TRP A 80 7.77 8.68 -2.00
CA TRP A 80 7.17 7.42 -2.45
C TRP A 80 7.31 7.15 -3.95
N THR A 81 7.90 8.07 -4.72
CA THR A 81 8.26 7.82 -6.12
C THR A 81 9.58 7.05 -6.26
N ARG A 82 10.36 6.94 -5.17
CA ARG A 82 11.59 6.14 -5.10
C ARG A 82 11.27 4.66 -5.03
N THR A 83 12.17 3.81 -5.52
CA THR A 83 11.95 2.38 -5.45
C THR A 83 11.91 1.90 -4.00
N ALA A 84 11.21 0.79 -3.76
CA ALA A 84 11.13 0.24 -2.41
C ALA A 84 12.50 -0.24 -1.88
N ASP A 85 13.47 -0.51 -2.76
CA ASP A 85 14.84 -0.83 -2.36
C ASP A 85 15.63 0.46 -2.02
N ASP A 86 15.43 1.55 -2.76
CA ASP A 86 16.05 2.85 -2.44
C ASP A 86 15.57 3.40 -1.08
N LEU A 87 14.30 3.19 -0.73
CA LEU A 87 13.75 3.57 0.57
C LEU A 87 14.33 2.72 1.70
N ARG A 88 14.55 1.41 1.47
CA ARG A 88 15.16 0.51 2.47
C ARG A 88 16.65 0.77 2.68
N ALA A 89 17.35 1.20 1.63
CA ALA A 89 18.77 1.53 1.69
C ALA A 89 19.03 2.91 2.31
N ASP A 90 17.98 3.71 2.52
CA ASP A 90 18.08 5.05 3.08
C ASP A 90 18.21 4.99 4.62
N PRO A 91 19.34 5.42 5.20
CA PRO A 91 19.52 5.42 6.65
C PRO A 91 18.63 6.45 7.37
N ASP A 92 18.12 7.45 6.66
CA ASP A 92 17.22 8.47 7.20
C ASP A 92 15.74 8.06 7.10
N PHE A 93 15.43 6.93 6.43
CA PHE A 93 14.08 6.40 6.36
C PHE A 93 13.70 5.67 7.65
N ASP A 94 12.91 6.35 8.49
CA ASP A 94 12.37 5.79 9.71
C ASP A 94 11.22 4.80 9.41
N LEU A 95 11.59 3.56 9.09
CA LEU A 95 10.64 2.48 8.83
C LEU A 95 9.75 2.19 10.05
N THR A 96 10.29 2.32 11.27
CA THR A 96 9.54 2.11 12.50
C THR A 96 8.51 3.22 12.69
N GLY A 97 8.92 4.48 12.58
CA GLY A 97 8.02 5.63 12.64
C GLY A 97 6.95 5.64 11.55
N TYR A 98 7.25 5.12 10.36
CA TYR A 98 6.25 4.86 9.32
C TYR A 98 5.17 3.87 9.78
N TYR A 99 5.56 2.70 10.33
CA TYR A 99 4.61 1.72 10.83
C TYR A 99 3.81 2.24 12.02
N ASP A 100 4.46 2.91 12.97
CA ASP A 100 3.80 3.48 14.14
C ASP A 100 2.78 4.54 13.71
N ARG A 101 3.14 5.44 12.79
CA ARG A 101 2.20 6.44 12.29
C ARG A 101 1.00 5.83 11.59
N LEU A 102 1.24 4.84 10.74
CA LEU A 102 0.18 4.15 10.02
C LEU A 102 -0.76 3.45 11.01
N MET A 103 -0.23 2.85 12.07
CA MET A 103 -1.02 2.22 13.14
C MET A 103 -1.73 3.23 14.06
N GLU A 104 -1.12 4.39 14.33
CA GLU A 104 -1.69 5.42 15.20
C GLU A 104 -2.79 6.24 14.53
N LYS A 105 -2.61 6.55 13.24
CA LYS A 105 -3.49 7.47 12.52
C LYS A 105 -4.55 6.77 11.70
N THR A 106 -4.29 5.53 11.31
CA THR A 106 -5.22 4.78 10.49
C THR A 106 -5.80 3.61 11.26
N ARG A 107 -7.01 3.20 10.86
CA ARG A 107 -7.62 1.93 11.29
C ARG A 107 -7.19 0.75 10.41
N GLY A 108 -6.11 0.92 9.65
CA GLY A 108 -5.64 -0.06 8.69
C GLY A 108 -4.97 -1.25 9.37
N LEU A 109 -5.05 -2.41 8.71
CA LEU A 109 -4.25 -3.58 9.06
C LEU A 109 -2.94 -3.52 8.28
N LEU A 110 -1.80 -3.61 8.98
CA LEU A 110 -0.51 -3.72 8.33
C LEU A 110 -0.42 -5.03 7.56
N ILE A 111 0.00 -4.93 6.30
CA ILE A 111 0.35 -6.10 5.51
C ILE A 111 1.85 -6.31 5.71
N ALA A 112 2.20 -7.26 6.57
CA ALA A 112 3.60 -7.60 6.80
C ALA A 112 4.24 -8.00 5.46
N GLY A 113 5.22 -7.22 5.00
CA GLY A 113 6.09 -7.63 3.93
C GLY A 113 6.85 -8.88 4.38
N HIS A 114 6.67 -10.00 3.67
CA HIS A 114 7.44 -11.21 3.89
C HIS A 114 8.94 -10.86 3.91
N ALA A 115 9.58 -11.19 5.03
CA ALA A 115 11.03 -11.24 5.20
C ALA A 115 11.71 -12.02 4.06
#